data_AF-A0A956WH44-F1
#
_entry.id   AF-A0A956WH44-F1
#
_cell.length_a   1.000
_cell.length_b   1.000
_cell.length_c   1.000
_cell.angle_alpha   90.00
_cell.angle_beta   90.00
_cell.angle_gamma   90.00
#
_symmetry.space_group_name_H-M   'P 1'
#
loop_
_entity.id
_entity.type
_entity.pdbx_description
1 polymer ?
#
loop_
_entity_poly.entity_id
_entity_poly.type
_entity_poly.pdbx_seq_one_letter_code
_entity_poly.pdbx_strand_id
1 'polypeptide(L)'
;VSREQRRQEGVMSSLVEEGIANIPLVRAYGLETQQRERFEQAAQRNAVSQVAISRLKAAFSPIMEFVELGGVLVAIAAGAWAMTQGQITLGGLLVFLTYLTQLLGPVNGLNQLLGSVAGAAAGAERVLELLDEPPVEVVAMEGDRLLADEITISFANVSFTYPGA
;
A
#
# COMPACT_ATOMS: atom_id res chain seq x y z
N VAL A 1 4.42 4.90 -7.33
CA VAL A 1 4.98 4.49 -6.02
C VAL A 1 3.99 3.63 -5.23
N SER A 2 2.75 4.08 -4.99
CA SER A 2 1.75 3.33 -4.20
C SER A 2 1.30 1.98 -4.79
N ARG A 3 1.37 1.80 -6.12
CA ARG A 3 1.07 0.51 -6.79
C ARG A 3 2.21 -0.51 -6.64
N GLU A 4 3.45 -0.06 -6.65
CA GLU A 4 4.64 -0.92 -6.49
C GLU A 4 4.78 -1.42 -5.05
N GLN A 5 4.55 -0.54 -4.07
CA GLN A 5 4.58 -0.91 -2.65
C GLN A 5 3.55 -2.00 -2.31
N ARG A 6 2.30 -1.86 -2.78
CA ARG A 6 1.24 -2.86 -2.57
C ARG A 6 1.55 -4.19 -3.25
N ARG A 7 2.20 -4.17 -4.42
CA ARG A 7 2.62 -5.38 -5.13
C ARG A 7 3.70 -6.13 -4.35
N GLN A 8 4.66 -5.42 -3.75
CA GLN A 8 5.71 -6.04 -2.95
C GLN A 8 5.24 -6.55 -1.59
N GLU A 9 4.32 -5.84 -0.92
CA GLU A 9 3.65 -6.31 0.30
C GLU A 9 2.82 -7.58 0.02
N GLY A 10 2.11 -7.63 -1.11
CA GLY A 10 1.36 -8.82 -1.54
C GLY A 10 2.25 -10.03 -1.82
N VAL A 11 3.37 -9.84 -2.53
CA VAL A 11 4.35 -10.91 -2.78
C VAL A 11 4.95 -11.45 -1.49
N MET A 12 5.21 -10.58 -0.50
CA MET A 12 5.78 -10.99 0.78
C MET A 12 4.77 -11.75 1.65
N SER A 13 3.49 -11.35 1.62
CA SER A 13 2.41 -12.08 2.30
C SER A 13 2.18 -13.46 1.68
N SER A 14 2.16 -13.56 0.35
CA SER A 14 2.02 -14.86 -0.34
C SER A 14 3.22 -15.78 -0.09
N LEU A 15 4.45 -15.26 -0.04
CA LEU A 15 5.64 -16.05 0.29
C LEU A 15 5.60 -16.61 1.73
N VAL A 16 5.01 -15.87 2.67
CA VAL A 16 4.84 -16.31 4.06
C VAL A 16 3.73 -17.37 4.17
N GLU A 17 2.59 -17.18 3.48
CA GLU A 17 1.51 -18.17 3.45
C GLU A 17 1.93 -19.49 2.77
N GLU A 18 2.58 -19.40 1.61
CA GLU A 18 3.08 -20.56 0.87
C GLU A 18 4.21 -21.27 1.63
N GLY A 19 5.06 -20.50 2.32
CA GLY A 19 6.13 -20.99 3.17
C GLY A 19 5.63 -21.74 4.40
N ILE A 20 4.59 -21.24 5.08
CA ILE A 20 4.00 -21.88 6.27
C ILE A 20 3.22 -23.15 5.90
N ALA A 21 2.52 -23.16 4.76
CA ALA A 21 1.77 -24.33 4.29
C ALA A 21 2.67 -25.49 3.82
N ASN A 22 3.84 -25.20 3.27
CA ASN A 22 4.75 -26.21 2.71
C ASN A 22 5.90 -26.65 3.64
N ILE A 23 5.92 -26.22 4.91
CA ILE A 23 6.96 -26.61 5.89
C ILE A 23 7.18 -28.15 5.95
N PRO A 24 6.13 -29.01 5.94
CA PRO A 24 6.33 -30.46 5.98
C PRO A 24 6.99 -30.98 4.69
N LEU A 25 6.66 -30.40 3.53
CA LEU A 25 7.17 -30.80 2.22
C LEU A 25 8.65 -30.38 2.05
N VAL A 26 8.99 -29.16 2.45
CA VAL A 26 10.36 -28.63 2.39
C VAL A 26 11.31 -29.45 3.28
N ARG A 27 10.85 -29.87 4.47
CA ARG A 27 11.58 -30.79 5.35
C ARG A 27 11.70 -32.19 4.79
N ALA A 28 10.64 -32.72 4.15
CA ALA A 28 10.66 -34.05 3.54
C ALA A 28 11.67 -34.18 2.39
N TYR A 29 11.93 -33.09 1.65
CA TYR A 29 12.89 -33.05 0.55
C TYR A 29 14.27 -32.42 0.91
N GLY A 30 14.47 -31.96 2.15
CA GLY A 30 15.73 -31.34 2.60
C GLY A 30 16.07 -30.02 1.91
N LEU A 31 15.06 -29.28 1.44
CA LEU A 31 15.21 -28.07 0.60
C LEU A 31 15.28 -26.76 1.41
N GLU A 32 15.54 -26.85 2.72
CA GLU A 32 15.44 -25.73 3.67
C GLU A 32 16.42 -24.59 3.32
N THR A 33 17.65 -24.94 2.94
CA THR A 33 18.67 -23.97 2.52
C THR A 33 18.27 -23.23 1.25
N GLN A 34 17.70 -23.94 0.28
CA GLN A 34 17.26 -23.35 -0.99
C GLN A 34 16.08 -22.39 -0.78
N GLN A 35 15.14 -22.73 0.10
CA GLN A 35 14.04 -21.83 0.40
C GLN A 35 14.44 -20.63 1.24
N ARG A 36 15.41 -20.80 2.14
CA ARG A 36 16.00 -19.69 2.86
C ARG A 36 16.66 -18.69 1.92
N GLU A 37 17.46 -19.13 0.95
CA GLU A 37 18.08 -18.24 -0.04
C GLU A 37 17.03 -17.50 -0.88
N ARG A 38 15.96 -18.17 -1.33
CA ARG A 38 14.86 -17.53 -2.06
C ARG A 38 14.15 -16.47 -1.23
N PHE A 39 13.87 -16.77 0.04
CA PHE A 39 13.27 -15.83 0.97
C PHE A 39 14.18 -14.62 1.23
N GLU A 40 15.47 -14.85 1.47
CA GLU A 40 16.46 -13.79 1.69
C GLU A 40 16.56 -12.86 0.48
N GLN A 41 16.57 -13.40 -0.74
CA GLN A 41 16.55 -12.58 -1.97
C GLN A 41 15.26 -11.77 -2.12
N ALA A 42 14.09 -12.36 -1.83
CA ALA A 42 12.82 -11.65 -1.91
C ALA A 42 12.72 -10.55 -0.83
N ALA A 43 13.13 -10.85 0.41
CA ALA A 43 13.18 -9.92 1.52
C ALA A 43 14.14 -8.76 1.24
N GLN A 44 15.32 -9.04 0.66
CA GLN A 44 16.29 -7.99 0.32
C GLN A 44 15.78 -7.05 -0.78
N ARG A 45 15.09 -7.57 -1.79
CA ARG A 45 14.43 -6.75 -2.82
C ARG A 45 13.36 -5.83 -2.21
N ASN A 46 12.53 -6.37 -1.32
CA ASN A 46 11.51 -5.59 -0.62
C ASN A 46 12.14 -4.52 0.30
N ALA A 47 13.19 -4.88 1.04
CA ALA A 47 13.92 -3.95 1.91
C ALA A 47 14.53 -2.78 1.13
N VAL A 48 15.13 -3.03 -0.04
CA VAL A 48 15.70 -1.95 -0.88
C VAL A 48 14.62 -0.97 -1.35
N SER A 49 13.47 -1.47 -1.78
CA SER A 49 12.34 -0.63 -2.20
C SER A 49 11.74 0.16 -1.04
N GLN A 50 11.59 -0.46 0.14
CA GLN A 50 11.09 0.23 1.34
C GLN A 50 12.06 1.30 1.86
N VAL A 51 13.37 1.06 1.75
CA VAL A 51 14.41 2.06 2.10
C VAL A 51 14.36 3.25 1.15
N ALA A 52 14.17 3.04 -0.16
CA ALA A 52 14.05 4.13 -1.13
C ALA A 52 12.83 5.03 -0.83
N ILE A 53 11.68 4.42 -0.53
CA ILE A 53 10.46 5.15 -0.16
C ILE A 53 10.65 5.89 1.17
N SER A 54 11.27 5.25 2.15
CA SER A 54 11.55 5.84 3.46
C SER A 54 12.49 7.03 3.35
N ARG A 55 13.53 6.96 2.51
CA ARG A 55 14.42 8.09 2.22
C ARG A 55 13.68 9.26 1.58
N LEU A 56 12.75 9.00 0.66
CA LEU A 56 11.96 10.04 0.03
C LEU A 56 11.03 10.75 1.04
N LYS A 57 10.36 9.98 1.91
CA LYS A 57 9.56 10.52 3.02
C LYS A 57 10.42 11.30 4.03
N ALA A 58 11.59 10.75 4.37
CA ALA A 58 12.53 11.36 5.31
C ALA A 58 13.12 12.68 4.77
N ALA A 59 13.22 12.87 3.46
CA ALA A 59 13.60 14.15 2.85
C ALA A 59 12.42 15.14 2.77
N PHE A 60 11.19 14.67 2.55
CA PHE A 60 10.00 15.51 2.47
C PHE A 60 9.65 16.22 3.79
N SER A 61 9.80 15.52 4.92
CA SER A 61 9.49 16.07 6.24
C SER A 61 10.29 17.34 6.58
N PRO A 62 11.64 17.34 6.53
CA PRO A 62 12.43 18.53 6.83
C PRO A 62 12.20 19.65 5.80
N ILE A 63 11.97 19.33 4.52
CA ILE A 63 11.66 20.36 3.50
C ILE A 63 10.37 21.11 3.87
N MET A 64 9.32 20.39 4.27
CA MET A 64 8.07 21.02 4.68
C MET A 64 8.24 21.89 5.93
N GLU A 65 9.04 21.44 6.90
CA GLU A 65 9.36 22.21 8.10
C GLU A 65 10.11 23.52 7.76
N PHE A 66 11.07 23.46 6.83
CA PHE A 66 11.75 24.66 6.33
C PHE A 66 10.80 25.61 5.58
N VAL A 67 9.86 25.09 4.79
CA VAL A 67 8.85 25.91 4.10
C VAL A 67 7.94 26.60 5.11
N GLU A 68 7.53 25.89 6.15
CA GLU A 68 6.66 26.42 7.21
C GLU A 68 7.36 27.52 8.01
N LEU A 69 8.58 27.26 8.51
CA LEU A 69 9.39 28.25 9.22
C LEU A 69 9.76 29.44 8.34
N GLY A 70 10.09 29.18 7.06
CA GLY A 70 10.39 30.20 6.07
C GLY A 70 9.18 31.11 5.79
N GLY A 71 7.98 30.53 5.67
CA GLY A 71 6.74 31.28 5.49
C GLY A 71 6.44 32.21 6.67
N VAL A 72 6.64 31.73 7.90
CA VAL A 72 6.49 32.55 9.11
C VAL A 72 7.52 33.67 9.17
N LEU A 73 8.79 33.39 8.84
CA LEU A 73 9.85 34.40 8.79
C LEU A 73 9.55 35.50 7.76
N VAL A 74 9.11 35.12 6.56
CA VAL A 74 8.71 36.07 5.51
C VAL A 74 7.53 36.92 5.96
N ALA A 75 6.53 36.31 6.60
CA ALA A 75 5.38 37.02 7.15
C ALA A 75 5.79 38.04 8.21
N ILE A 76 6.70 37.68 9.12
CA ILE A 76 7.23 38.59 10.14
C ILE A 76 7.99 39.74 9.49
N ALA A 77 8.89 39.45 8.53
CA ALA A 77 9.69 40.48 7.86
C ALA A 77 8.81 41.47 7.07
N ALA A 78 7.87 40.96 6.29
CA ALA A 78 6.91 41.79 5.55
C ALA A 78 6.01 42.59 6.48
N GLY A 79 5.54 41.98 7.57
CA GLY A 79 4.74 42.65 8.59
C GLY A 79 5.50 43.76 9.32
N ALA A 80 6.74 43.51 9.69
CA ALA A 80 7.60 44.52 10.32
C ALA A 80 7.84 45.71 9.39
N TRP A 81 8.05 45.46 8.09
CA TRP A 81 8.18 46.52 7.09
C TRP A 81 6.88 47.29 6.83
N ALA A 82 5.72 46.63 6.90
CA ALA A 82 4.42 47.29 6.81
C ALA A 82 4.11 48.14 8.07
N MET A 83 4.61 47.72 9.24
CA MET A 83 4.55 48.52 10.48
C MET A 83 5.35 49.82 10.36
N THR A 84 6.55 49.80 9.77
CA THR A 84 7.34 51.04 9.61
C THR A 84 6.69 52.04 8.66
N GLN A 85 5.81 51.58 7.77
CA GLN A 85 5.00 52.42 6.88
C GLN A 85 3.66 52.84 7.50
N GLY A 86 3.35 52.42 8.73
CA GLY A 86 2.09 52.73 9.41
C GLY A 86 0.85 52.05 8.82
N GLN A 87 1.01 51.03 7.97
CA GLN A 87 -0.10 50.34 7.31
C GLN A 87 -0.79 49.33 8.23
N ILE A 88 -0.04 48.74 9.17
CA ILE A 88 -0.55 47.78 10.15
C ILE A 88 -0.03 48.10 11.54
N THR A 89 -0.79 47.69 12.56
CA THR A 89 -0.39 47.79 13.96
C THR A 89 0.30 46.50 14.42
N LEU A 90 1.01 46.56 15.54
CA LEU A 90 1.58 45.37 16.18
C LEU A 90 0.52 44.30 16.46
N GLY A 91 -0.67 44.71 16.90
CA GLY A 91 -1.81 43.82 17.11
C GLY A 91 -2.28 43.17 15.80
N GLY A 92 -2.34 43.95 14.71
CA GLY A 92 -2.68 43.43 13.38
C GLY A 92 -1.71 42.35 12.90
N LEU A 93 -0.41 42.54 13.14
CA LEU A 93 0.61 41.53 12.80
C LEU A 93 0.45 40.25 13.63
N LEU A 94 0.22 40.36 14.95
CA LEU A 94 -0.01 39.20 15.81
C LEU A 94 -1.23 38.38 15.38
N VAL A 95 -2.34 39.05 15.02
CA VAL A 95 -3.55 38.38 14.51
C VAL A 95 -3.27 37.70 13.17
N PHE A 96 -2.57 38.39 12.26
CA PHE A 96 -2.20 37.81 10.97
C PHE A 96 -1.35 36.54 11.12
N LEU A 97 -0.31 36.57 11.96
CA LEU A 97 0.53 35.40 12.23
C LEU A 97 -0.28 34.26 12.86
N THR A 98 -1.22 34.60 13.75
CA THR A 98 -2.12 33.60 14.36
C THR A 98 -3.02 32.94 13.32
N TYR A 99 -3.55 33.69 12.36
CA TYR A 99 -4.36 33.12 11.27
C TYR A 99 -3.51 32.35 10.27
N LEU A 100 -2.27 32.77 10.03
CA LEU A 100 -1.34 32.05 9.17
C LEU A 100 -1.04 30.66 9.74
N THR A 101 -0.73 30.55 11.04
CA THR A 101 -0.49 29.23 11.67
C THR A 101 -1.76 28.38 11.73
N GLN A 102 -2.93 28.99 11.97
CA GLN A 102 -4.21 28.27 11.89
C GLN A 102 -4.52 27.76 10.48
N LEU A 103 -4.07 28.44 9.42
CA LEU A 103 -4.28 28.03 8.03
C LEU A 103 -3.38 26.86 7.63
N LEU A 104 -2.16 26.79 8.17
CA LEU A 104 -1.19 25.73 7.85
C LEU A 104 -1.68 24.33 8.27
N GLY A 105 -2.37 24.23 9.40
CA GLY A 105 -2.95 22.95 9.89
C GLY A 105 -3.91 22.28 8.89
N PRO A 106 -4.99 22.95 8.46
CA PRO A 106 -5.92 22.47 7.44
C PRO A 106 -5.26 22.11 6.11
N VAL A 107 -4.26 22.90 5.67
CA VAL A 107 -3.51 22.62 4.44
C VAL A 107 -2.77 21.28 4.54
N ASN A 108 -2.12 21.01 5.67
CA ASN A 108 -1.48 19.72 5.92
C ASN A 108 -2.50 18.56 6.00
N GLY A 109 -3.65 18.80 6.63
CA GLY A 109 -4.75 17.84 6.70
C GLY A 109 -5.30 17.46 5.32
N LEU A 110 -5.44 18.43 4.41
CA LEU A 110 -5.90 18.18 3.03
C LEU A 110 -4.95 17.25 2.27
N ASN A 111 -3.64 17.42 2.44
CA ASN A 111 -2.65 16.56 1.79
C ASN A 111 -2.73 15.10 2.28
N GLN A 112 -2.95 14.90 3.58
CA GLN A 112 -3.16 13.56 4.15
C GLN A 112 -4.47 12.93 3.66
N LEU A 113 -5.53 13.72 3.55
CA LEU A 113 -6.83 13.29 3.04
C LEU A 113 -6.72 12.80 1.60
N LEU A 114 -6.02 13.53 0.72
CA LEU A 114 -5.77 13.11 -0.66
C LEU A 114 -5.06 11.74 -0.72
N GLY A 115 -4.07 11.52 0.14
CA GLY A 115 -3.39 10.23 0.27
C GLY A 115 -4.32 9.11 0.73
N SER A 116 -5.18 9.38 1.72
CA SER A 116 -6.15 8.42 2.24
C SER A 116 -7.20 8.05 1.19
N VAL A 117 -7.76 9.02 0.48
CA VAL A 117 -8.75 8.81 -0.59
C VAL A 117 -8.15 7.98 -1.73
N ALA A 118 -6.91 8.26 -2.14
CA ALA A 118 -6.23 7.45 -3.16
C ALA A 118 -5.99 6.01 -2.70
N GLY A 119 -5.73 5.81 -1.40
CA GLY A 119 -5.64 4.49 -0.78
C GLY A 119 -6.99 3.74 -0.79
N ALA A 120 -8.05 4.42 -0.36
CA ALA A 120 -9.41 3.89 -0.31
C ALA A 120 -9.93 3.52 -1.70
N ALA A 121 -9.71 4.37 -2.70
CA ALA A 121 -10.11 4.11 -4.09
C ALA A 121 -9.49 2.83 -4.65
N ALA A 122 -8.19 2.60 -4.42
CA ALA A 122 -7.53 1.37 -4.84
C ALA A 122 -7.97 0.12 -4.04
N GLY A 123 -8.46 0.31 -2.82
CA GLY A 123 -9.11 -0.76 -2.06
C GLY A 123 -10.47 -1.12 -2.65
N ALA A 124 -11.27 -0.10 -2.97
CA ALA A 124 -12.58 -0.27 -3.60
C ALA A 124 -12.48 -0.94 -4.98
N GLU A 125 -11.51 -0.54 -5.81
CA GLU A 125 -11.24 -1.17 -7.11
C GLU A 125 -11.03 -2.68 -6.98
N ARG A 126 -10.23 -3.14 -6.02
CA ARG A 126 -10.02 -4.59 -5.77
C ARG A 126 -11.26 -5.32 -5.25
N VAL A 127 -12.09 -4.66 -4.46
CA VAL A 127 -13.35 -5.25 -3.97
C VAL A 127 -14.33 -5.42 -5.13
N LEU A 128 -14.38 -4.44 -6.05
CA LEU A 128 -15.18 -4.52 -7.25
C LEU A 128 -14.68 -5.61 -8.20
N GLU A 129 -13.36 -5.71 -8.42
CA GLU A 129 -12.76 -6.80 -9.20
C GLU A 129 -13.17 -8.18 -8.67
N LEU A 130 -13.19 -8.37 -7.35
CA LEU A 130 -13.62 -9.63 -6.73
C LEU A 130 -15.12 -9.90 -6.88
N LEU A 131 -15.95 -8.85 -6.85
CA LEU A 131 -17.41 -8.95 -7.03
C LEU A 131 -17.80 -9.21 -8.48
N ASP A 132 -17.03 -8.69 -9.43
CA ASP A 132 -17.25 -8.82 -10.87
C ASP A 132 -16.63 -10.11 -11.46
N GLU A 133 -15.83 -10.85 -10.69
CA GLU A 133 -15.28 -12.13 -11.13
C GLU A 133 -16.43 -13.11 -11.44
N PRO A 134 -16.55 -13.58 -12.69
CA PRO A 134 -17.63 -14.50 -13.04
C PRO A 134 -17.49 -15.79 -12.24
N PRO A 135 -18.59 -16.35 -11.70
CA PRO A 135 -18.52 -17.63 -11.03
C PRO A 135 -17.98 -18.68 -12.01
N VAL A 136 -17.05 -19.50 -11.53
CA VAL A 136 -16.62 -20.69 -12.29
C VAL A 136 -17.89 -21.49 -12.56
N GLU A 137 -18.23 -21.69 -13.84
CA GLU A 137 -19.35 -22.54 -14.24
C GLU A 137 -19.08 -23.97 -13.74
N VAL A 138 -19.52 -24.26 -12.54
CA VAL A 138 -19.72 -25.62 -12.09
C VAL A 138 -21.00 -26.05 -12.77
N VAL A 139 -20.87 -26.67 -13.95
CA VAL A 139 -21.98 -27.38 -14.57
C VAL A 139 -22.37 -28.47 -13.57
N ALA A 140 -23.39 -28.20 -12.77
CA ALA A 140 -24.09 -29.21 -12.01
C ALA A 140 -24.70 -30.12 -13.06
N MET A 141 -24.03 -31.23 -13.37
CA MET A 141 -24.70 -32.31 -14.05
C MET A 141 -25.84 -32.71 -13.12
N GLU A 142 -27.08 -32.59 -13.59
CA GLU A 142 -28.21 -33.31 -13.01
C GLU A 142 -27.92 -34.81 -13.17
N GLY A 143 -27.09 -35.32 -12.28
CA GLY A 143 -26.80 -36.73 -12.13
C GLY A 143 -27.75 -37.27 -11.09
N ASP A 144 -28.47 -38.33 -11.45
CA ASP A 144 -29.17 -39.18 -10.49
C ASP A 144 -28.28 -39.42 -9.27
N ARG A 145 -28.86 -39.32 -8.07
CA ARG A 145 -28.16 -39.63 -6.81
C ARG A 145 -27.52 -41.02 -6.93
N LEU A 146 -26.20 -41.06 -7.07
CA LEU A 146 -25.44 -42.30 -7.13
C LEU A 146 -25.47 -42.98 -5.75
N LEU A 147 -26.41 -43.91 -5.59
CA LEU A 147 -26.45 -44.89 -4.51
C LEU A 147 -25.71 -46.13 -4.99
N ALA A 148 -24.38 -46.10 -4.95
CA ALA A 148 -23.56 -47.27 -5.25
C ALA A 148 -22.68 -47.61 -4.04
N ASP A 149 -22.80 -48.83 -3.54
CA ASP A 149 -21.98 -49.35 -2.42
C ASP A 149 -20.51 -49.55 -2.80
N GLU A 150 -20.18 -49.52 -4.11
CA GLU A 150 -18.84 -49.68 -4.62
C GLU A 150 -18.49 -48.54 -5.59
N ILE A 151 -17.52 -47.71 -5.20
CA ILE A 151 -17.07 -46.55 -5.97
C ILE A 151 -15.86 -46.96 -6.80
N THR A 152 -16.03 -47.07 -8.11
CA THR A 152 -14.91 -47.25 -9.06
C THR A 152 -14.60 -45.93 -9.76
N ILE A 153 -13.39 -45.41 -9.57
CA ILE A 153 -12.89 -44.20 -10.25
C ILE A 153 -12.01 -44.62 -11.43
N SER A 154 -12.31 -44.12 -12.64
CA SER A 154 -11.47 -44.33 -13.82
C SER A 154 -11.28 -43.02 -14.58
N PHE A 155 -10.10 -42.86 -15.18
CA PHE A 155 -9.75 -41.70 -16.00
C PHE A 155 -9.51 -42.19 -17.42
N ALA A 156 -10.23 -41.63 -18.39
CA ALA A 156 -10.08 -41.98 -19.80
C ALA A 156 -9.73 -40.72 -20.59
N ASN A 157 -8.52 -40.68 -21.16
CA ASN A 157 -8.03 -39.61 -22.04
C ASN A 157 -8.24 -38.19 -21.48
N VAL A 158 -7.96 -37.98 -20.20
CA VAL A 158 -8.09 -36.67 -19.55
C VAL A 158 -6.79 -35.89 -19.74
N SER A 159 -6.88 -34.69 -20.32
CA SER A 159 -5.81 -33.69 -20.31
C SER A 159 -6.32 -32.42 -19.64
N PHE A 160 -5.54 -31.90 -18.68
CA PHE A 160 -5.86 -30.68 -17.97
C PHE A 160 -4.62 -29.80 -17.86
N THR A 161 -4.82 -28.49 -17.99
CA THR A 161 -3.76 -27.50 -17.85
C THR A 161 -4.35 -26.30 -17.12
N TYR A 162 -3.65 -25.82 -16.10
CA TYR A 162 -4.06 -24.63 -15.38
C TYR A 162 -3.93 -23.39 -16.27
N PRO A 163 -4.81 -22.40 -16.12
CA PRO A 163 -4.64 -21.12 -16.78
C PRO A 163 -3.26 -20.52 -16.45
N GLY A 164 -2.43 -20.29 -17.48
CA GLY A 164 -1.10 -19.66 -17.34
C GLY A 164 0.11 -20.61 -17.28
N ALA A 165 -0.06 -21.91 -17.51
CA ALA A 165 1.03 -22.87 -17.71
C ALA A 165 1.58 -22.89 -19.15
#